data_AF-A0A2V9SV78-F1
#
_entry.id   AF-A0A2V9SV78-F1
#
_cell.length_a   1.000
_cell.length_b   1.000
_cell.length_c   1.000
_cell.angle_alpha   90.00
_cell.angle_beta   90.00
_cell.angle_gamma   90.00
#
_symmetry.space_group_name_H-M   'P 1'
#
loop_
_entity.id
_entity.type
_entity.pdbx_description
1 polymer ?
#
loop_
_entity_poly.entity_id
_entity_poly.type
_entity_poly.pdbx_seq_one_letter_code
_entity_poly.pdbx_strand_id
1 'polypeptide(L)'
;MRRCSAIALAILLLAIPSSPKDKKKSSLPAAILRAQFVAVIVDPDAGIPLMSPGENETARSDVEAALEKWGRFKTTLNTANSDLILVVRKGGKPIKPAIGGVPNEPPVVVNPDDSGITIRGQRGTPPDLSASGTERNGTPTMRSEISSPDDVLAVYLGGVDYPLDSPPLWRYTARNSLQHPTVPAVEKLRQAIADSEKAKP
;
A
#
# COMPACT_ATOMS: atom_id res chain seq x y z
N MET A 1 39.39 -20.03 -63.35
CA MET A 1 38.20 -20.89 -63.50
C MET A 1 37.99 -21.59 -62.15
N ARG A 2 37.07 -21.13 -61.27
CA ARG A 2 35.65 -21.54 -61.15
C ARG A 2 35.55 -23.07 -60.95
N ARG A 3 35.03 -23.64 -59.84
CA ARG A 3 33.72 -23.46 -59.13
C ARG A 3 33.90 -24.02 -57.69
N CYS A 4 33.50 -23.44 -56.55
CA CYS A 4 32.22 -22.91 -56.05
C CYS A 4 31.04 -23.90 -56.06
N SER A 5 30.35 -23.98 -54.91
CA SER A 5 29.04 -24.60 -54.62
C SER A 5 29.02 -26.13 -54.44
N ALA A 6 28.23 -26.75 -53.56
CA ALA A 6 27.22 -26.33 -52.58
C ALA A 6 26.92 -27.60 -51.72
N ILE A 7 26.46 -27.59 -50.48
CA ILE A 7 25.09 -27.33 -50.01
C ILE A 7 25.17 -27.46 -48.48
N ALA A 8 24.95 -26.37 -47.75
CA ALA A 8 24.64 -26.40 -46.32
C ALA A 8 23.10 -26.41 -46.22
N LEU A 9 22.52 -27.58 -45.96
CA LEU A 9 21.07 -27.77 -45.89
C LEU A 9 20.59 -27.78 -44.45
N ALA A 10 19.93 -26.68 -44.09
CA ALA A 10 18.71 -26.59 -43.29
C ALA A 10 18.58 -27.42 -42.01
N ILE A 11 18.83 -26.78 -40.86
CA ILE A 11 17.97 -26.94 -39.68
C ILE A 11 17.65 -25.53 -39.14
N LEU A 12 16.75 -24.84 -39.84
CA LEU A 12 16.02 -23.69 -39.32
C LEU A 12 14.79 -24.26 -38.59
N LEU A 13 14.99 -24.80 -37.39
CA LEU A 13 13.88 -25.19 -36.52
C LEU A 13 13.38 -23.94 -35.78
N LEU A 14 12.45 -23.25 -36.43
CA LEU A 14 11.17 -22.82 -35.86
C LEU A 14 11.18 -22.35 -34.38
N ALA A 15 11.80 -21.20 -34.11
CA ALA A 15 11.45 -20.41 -32.94
C ALA A 15 10.25 -19.52 -33.30
N ILE A 16 9.05 -20.04 -33.07
CA ILE A 16 7.82 -19.23 -33.12
C ILE A 16 7.88 -18.31 -31.89
N PRO A 17 7.94 -16.98 -32.03
CA PRO A 17 7.64 -16.12 -30.89
C PRO A 17 6.15 -16.30 -30.57
N SER A 18 5.85 -17.08 -29.53
CA SER A 18 4.54 -17.04 -28.90
C SER A 18 4.41 -15.67 -28.24
N SER A 19 3.87 -14.69 -28.98
CA SER A 19 3.46 -13.42 -28.41
C SER A 19 2.31 -13.71 -27.43
N PRO A 20 2.48 -13.50 -26.12
CA PRO A 20 1.35 -13.60 -25.21
C PRO A 20 0.38 -12.49 -25.57
N LYS A 21 -0.78 -12.91 -26.10
CA LYS A 21 -2.06 -12.23 -26.20
C LYS A 21 -2.06 -10.82 -25.60
N ASP A 22 -2.09 -9.83 -26.49
CA ASP A 22 -2.36 -8.40 -26.24
C ASP A 22 -3.44 -8.22 -25.16
N LYS A 23 -3.01 -8.08 -23.92
CA LYS A 23 -3.73 -7.28 -22.93
C LYS A 23 -3.13 -5.91 -23.11
N LYS A 24 -3.89 -4.97 -23.70
CA LYS A 24 -3.55 -3.55 -23.88
C LYS A 24 -2.38 -3.19 -22.99
N LYS A 25 -1.17 -3.07 -23.55
CA LYS A 25 0.00 -2.63 -22.79
C LYS A 25 -0.46 -1.38 -22.06
N SER A 26 -0.68 -1.50 -20.75
CA SER A 26 -1.15 -0.41 -19.92
C SER A 26 0.04 0.53 -19.83
N SER A 27 0.23 1.31 -20.88
CA SER A 27 1.26 2.33 -20.96
C SER A 27 1.03 3.22 -19.76
N LEU A 28 2.04 3.36 -18.91
CA LEU A 28 1.93 4.22 -17.74
C LEU A 28 1.50 5.62 -18.21
N PRO A 29 0.58 6.27 -17.49
CA PRO A 29 0.19 7.65 -17.79
C PRO A 29 1.42 8.54 -17.95
N ALA A 30 1.37 9.44 -18.94
CA ALA A 30 2.48 10.34 -19.26
C ALA A 30 2.92 11.20 -18.06
N ALA A 31 2.01 11.46 -17.12
CA ALA A 31 2.30 12.11 -15.85
C ALA A 31 3.40 11.37 -15.05
N ILE A 32 3.34 10.03 -14.94
CA ILE A 32 4.36 9.25 -14.22
C ILE A 32 5.70 9.31 -14.95
N LEU A 33 5.68 9.23 -16.29
CA LEU A 33 6.90 9.22 -17.10
C LEU A 33 7.62 10.56 -17.09
N ARG A 34 6.90 11.69 -16.95
CA ARG A 34 7.46 13.04 -16.98
C ARG A 34 7.77 13.61 -15.59
N ALA A 35 7.26 12.99 -14.53
CA ALA A 35 7.45 13.45 -13.17
C ALA A 35 8.93 13.56 -12.76
N GLN A 36 9.23 14.59 -11.98
CA GLN A 36 10.54 14.85 -11.37
C GLN A 36 10.45 14.85 -9.85
N PHE A 37 9.41 15.45 -9.28
CA PHE A 37 9.23 15.58 -7.83
C PHE A 37 8.16 14.62 -7.33
N VAL A 38 8.46 13.90 -6.26
CA VAL A 38 7.54 12.95 -5.64
C VAL A 38 7.43 13.22 -4.14
N ALA A 39 6.22 13.24 -3.63
CA ALA A 39 5.96 13.24 -2.19
C ALA A 39 5.49 11.85 -1.76
N VAL A 40 6.05 11.31 -0.68
CA VAL A 40 5.61 10.03 -0.11
C VAL A 40 4.82 10.31 1.15
N ILE A 41 3.62 9.75 1.24
CA ILE A 41 2.74 9.92 2.41
C ILE A 41 2.21 8.57 2.87
N VAL A 42 1.93 8.45 4.17
CA VAL A 42 1.13 7.35 4.69
C VAL A 42 -0.32 7.57 4.26
N ASP A 43 -0.98 6.50 3.81
CA ASP A 43 -2.42 6.50 3.52
C ASP A 43 -3.18 7.04 4.74
N PRO A 44 -3.97 8.12 4.61
CA PRO A 44 -4.69 8.71 5.74
C PRO A 44 -5.72 7.75 6.34
N ASP A 45 -6.18 6.77 5.58
CA ASP A 45 -7.05 5.68 6.05
C ASP A 45 -6.27 4.46 6.55
N ALA A 46 -4.93 4.50 6.53
CA ALA A 46 -4.13 3.50 7.22
C ALA A 46 -4.39 3.62 8.73
N GLY A 47 -5.09 2.64 9.28
CA GLY A 47 -5.14 2.51 10.73
C GLY A 47 -3.76 2.17 11.30
N ILE A 48 -3.65 2.24 12.63
CA ILE A 48 -2.39 2.01 13.35
C ILE A 48 -2.21 0.49 13.52
N PRO A 49 -1.08 -0.11 13.06
CA PRO A 49 -0.81 -1.52 13.28
C PRO A 49 -0.66 -1.82 14.78
N LEU A 50 -1.40 -2.81 15.27
CA LEU A 50 -1.45 -3.16 16.70
C LEU A 50 -0.10 -3.54 17.30
N MET A 51 0.67 -4.32 16.55
CA MET A 51 1.93 -4.89 17.03
C MET A 51 3.09 -3.90 16.89
N SER A 52 2.95 -2.92 15.99
CA SER A 52 4.01 -2.00 15.60
C SER A 52 3.44 -0.64 15.15
N PRO A 53 3.15 0.28 16.07
CA PRO A 53 2.54 1.57 15.74
C PRO A 53 3.32 2.41 14.71
N GLY A 54 4.64 2.20 14.59
CA GLY A 54 5.52 2.89 13.64
C GLY A 54 5.64 2.24 12.26
N GLU A 55 5.00 1.11 11.98
CA GLU A 55 5.24 0.33 10.75
C GLU A 55 4.92 1.09 9.45
N ASN A 56 3.87 1.92 9.46
CA ASN A 56 3.54 2.77 8.31
C ASN A 56 4.61 3.83 8.06
N GLU A 57 5.16 4.41 9.13
CA GLU A 57 6.17 5.46 9.06
C GLU A 57 7.55 4.91 8.66
N THR A 58 7.88 3.71 9.15
CA THR A 58 9.04 2.97 8.66
C THR A 58 8.90 2.63 7.19
N ALA A 59 7.72 2.16 6.74
CA ALA A 59 7.46 1.89 5.33
C ALA A 59 7.58 3.15 4.45
N ARG A 60 7.13 4.32 4.94
CA ARG A 60 7.32 5.61 4.27
C ARG A 60 8.82 5.92 4.10
N SER A 61 9.57 5.85 5.19
CA SER A 61 11.02 6.08 5.19
C SER A 61 11.77 5.12 4.26
N ASP A 62 11.40 3.84 4.27
CA ASP A 62 12.00 2.81 3.41
C ASP A 62 11.76 3.09 1.93
N VAL A 63 10.55 3.52 1.57
CA VAL A 63 10.20 3.91 0.20
C VAL A 63 10.95 5.17 -0.22
N GLU A 64 11.02 6.19 0.65
CA GLU A 64 11.78 7.41 0.39
C GLU A 64 13.26 7.09 0.11
N ALA A 65 13.90 6.29 0.98
CA ALA A 65 15.29 5.87 0.80
C ALA A 65 15.50 5.06 -0.50
N ALA A 66 14.56 4.19 -0.87
CA ALA A 66 14.63 3.44 -2.13
C ALA A 66 14.49 4.34 -3.37
N LEU A 67 13.63 5.37 -3.32
CA LEU A 67 13.47 6.34 -4.39
C LEU A 67 14.71 7.24 -4.53
N GLU A 68 15.28 7.69 -3.42
CA GLU A 68 16.52 8.47 -3.40
C GLU A 68 17.69 7.67 -3.96
N LYS A 69 17.83 6.41 -3.56
CA LYS A 69 18.86 5.50 -4.09
C LYS A 69 18.70 5.26 -5.59
N TRP A 70 17.46 5.20 -6.09
CA TRP A 70 17.21 5.09 -7.51
C TRP A 70 17.56 6.38 -8.26
N GLY A 71 17.36 7.54 -7.66
CA GLY A 71 17.79 8.84 -8.21
C GLY A 71 16.99 9.34 -9.41
N ARG A 72 15.90 8.65 -9.80
CA ARG A 72 15.01 9.05 -10.90
C ARG A 72 14.07 10.19 -10.51
N PHE A 73 13.70 10.26 -9.23
CA PHE A 73 12.81 11.28 -8.67
C PHE A 73 13.51 12.03 -7.55
N LYS A 74 13.12 13.28 -7.35
CA LYS A 74 13.48 14.10 -6.19
C LYS A 74 12.36 13.99 -5.16
N THR A 75 12.68 13.44 -4.00
CA THR A 75 11.75 13.37 -2.86
C THR A 75 11.50 14.78 -2.32
N THR A 76 10.24 15.10 -2.02
CA THR A 76 9.84 16.37 -1.41
C THR A 76 8.83 16.12 -0.30
N LEU A 77 8.95 16.86 0.79
CA LEU A 77 7.96 16.87 1.87
C LEU A 77 6.71 17.69 1.50
N ASN A 78 6.84 18.58 0.52
CA ASN A 78 5.74 19.44 0.09
C ASN A 78 4.93 18.75 -1.01
N THR A 79 3.78 18.19 -0.62
CA THR A 79 2.83 17.54 -1.54
C THR A 79 2.28 18.49 -2.61
N ALA A 80 2.14 19.78 -2.31
CA ALA A 80 1.62 20.78 -3.26
C ALA A 80 2.59 21.05 -4.43
N ASN A 81 3.90 20.87 -4.21
CA ASN A 81 4.93 21.04 -5.24
C ASN A 81 5.40 19.71 -5.84
N SER A 82 4.68 18.61 -5.58
CA SER A 82 5.02 17.30 -6.14
C SER A 82 4.26 17.04 -7.44
N ASP A 83 4.90 16.38 -8.40
CA ASP A 83 4.26 15.91 -9.63
C ASP A 83 3.44 14.64 -9.38
N LEU A 84 3.89 13.83 -8.42
CA LEU A 84 3.22 12.60 -7.99
C LEU A 84 3.19 12.51 -6.46
N ILE A 85 2.11 11.93 -5.95
CA ILE A 85 1.97 11.55 -4.54
C ILE A 85 1.98 10.04 -4.45
N LEU A 86 2.97 9.50 -3.76
CA LEU A 86 3.12 8.07 -3.49
C LEU A 86 2.52 7.78 -2.12
N VAL A 87 1.40 7.08 -2.12
CA VAL A 87 0.68 6.69 -0.91
C VAL A 87 1.13 5.30 -0.50
N VAL A 88 1.61 5.17 0.73
CA VAL A 88 2.05 3.90 1.32
C VAL A 88 1.09 3.44 2.41
N ARG A 89 0.82 2.14 2.44
CA ARG A 89 0.07 1.51 3.53
C ARG A 89 0.69 0.16 3.85
N LYS A 90 1.09 -0.05 5.11
CA LYS A 90 1.51 -1.38 5.56
C LYS A 90 0.30 -2.29 5.68
N GLY A 91 0.44 -3.50 5.15
CA GLY A 91 -0.53 -4.57 5.36
C GLY A 91 -0.47 -5.07 6.79
N GLY A 92 -1.60 -5.58 7.29
CA GLY A 92 -1.68 -6.10 8.65
C GLY A 92 -3.09 -6.00 9.20
N LYS A 93 -3.23 -6.16 10.52
CA LYS A 93 -4.48 -5.91 11.25
C LYS A 93 -4.41 -4.55 11.94
N PRO A 94 -4.74 -3.44 11.25
CA PRO A 94 -4.88 -2.15 11.89
C PRO A 94 -6.21 -2.10 12.66
N ILE A 95 -6.23 -1.38 13.78
CA ILE A 95 -7.48 -0.91 14.38
C ILE A 95 -7.68 0.52 13.88
N LYS A 96 -8.84 0.77 13.23
CA LYS A 96 -9.29 2.15 12.99
C LYS A 96 -9.88 2.66 14.31
N PRO A 97 -9.38 3.76 14.91
CA PRO A 97 -10.02 4.31 16.09
C PRO A 97 -11.44 4.74 15.70
N ALA A 98 -12.44 4.05 16.25
CA ALA A 98 -13.84 4.39 16.03
C ALA A 98 -14.12 5.72 16.73
N ILE A 99 -14.20 6.81 15.98
CA ILE A 99 -14.70 8.09 16.50
C ILE A 99 -16.20 7.94 16.67
N GLY A 100 -16.61 7.60 17.88
CA GLY A 100 -18.01 7.49 18.28
C GLY A 100 -18.17 7.79 19.76
N GLY A 101 -18.36 9.08 20.08
CA GLY A 101 -18.97 9.59 21.32
C GLY A 101 -18.31 9.20 22.65
N VAL A 102 -17.49 10.08 23.22
CA VAL A 102 -17.17 10.07 24.66
C VAL A 102 -18.39 10.48 25.49
N PRO A 103 -18.59 9.90 26.69
CA PRO A 103 -18.09 10.62 27.88
C PRO A 103 -17.08 9.81 28.71
N ASN A 104 -15.91 10.42 28.93
CA ASN A 104 -14.96 10.26 30.03
C ASN A 104 -14.52 8.85 30.47
N GLU A 105 -13.45 8.37 29.84
CA GLU A 105 -12.35 7.69 30.54
C GLU A 105 -11.05 8.04 29.79
N PRO A 106 -10.02 8.61 30.45
CA PRO A 106 -8.73 8.80 29.80
C PRO A 106 -8.09 7.44 29.47
N PRO A 107 -7.32 7.33 28.37
CA PRO A 107 -6.70 6.07 27.99
C PRO A 107 -5.74 5.64 29.09
N VAL A 108 -6.00 4.46 29.67
CA VAL A 108 -5.05 3.79 30.57
C VAL A 108 -3.79 3.50 29.77
N VAL A 109 -2.78 4.34 29.94
CA VAL A 109 -1.40 4.03 29.56
C VAL A 109 -0.94 2.95 30.52
N VAL A 110 -0.91 1.70 30.07
CA VAL A 110 -0.24 0.62 30.81
C VAL A 110 1.26 0.87 30.68
N ASN A 111 1.82 1.56 31.67
CA ASN A 111 3.25 1.68 31.85
C ASN A 111 3.73 0.42 32.60
N PRO A 112 4.59 -0.43 32.03
CA PRO A 112 5.09 -1.60 32.74
C PRO A 112 6.31 -1.17 33.54
N ASP A 113 6.08 -0.57 34.71
CA ASP A 113 7.14 -0.50 35.71
C ASP A 113 6.55 -0.68 37.12
N ASP A 114 7.05 -1.76 37.71
CA ASP A 114 7.20 -2.08 39.12
C ASP A 114 5.98 -2.18 40.07
N SER A 115 5.81 -3.41 40.58
CA SER A 115 5.36 -3.77 41.94
C SER A 115 3.95 -3.38 42.44
N GLY A 116 3.09 -4.41 42.57
CA GLY A 116 2.06 -4.46 43.62
C GLY A 116 0.65 -4.85 43.17
N ILE A 117 0.34 -6.15 43.19
CA ILE A 117 -1.04 -6.66 43.02
C ILE A 117 -1.87 -6.25 44.24
N THR A 118 -2.94 -5.49 44.04
CA THR A 118 -4.05 -5.41 45.00
C THR A 118 -5.39 -5.57 44.28
N ILE A 119 -5.96 -6.77 44.36
CA ILE A 119 -7.33 -7.06 43.91
C ILE A 119 -8.28 -6.64 45.04
N ARG A 120 -9.11 -5.62 44.80
CA ARG A 120 -10.26 -5.29 45.67
C ARG A 120 -11.53 -5.44 44.84
N GLY A 121 -12.28 -6.51 45.12
CA GLY A 121 -13.55 -6.79 44.46
C GLY A 121 -14.66 -5.83 44.82
N GLN A 122 -15.54 -5.55 43.86
CA GLN A 122 -16.90 -5.11 44.14
C GLN A 122 -17.89 -6.06 43.48
N ARG A 123 -18.76 -6.58 44.35
CA ARG A 123 -19.87 -7.49 44.14
C ARG A 123 -21.10 -6.64 43.81
N GLY A 124 -21.65 -6.82 42.61
CA GLY A 124 -22.93 -6.22 42.18
C GLY A 124 -23.84 -7.31 41.60
N THR A 125 -25.02 -7.41 42.17
CA THR A 125 -26.12 -8.37 41.95
C THR A 125 -26.64 -8.42 40.50
N PRO A 126 -27.05 -9.59 39.96
CA PRO A 126 -27.60 -9.68 38.60
C PRO A 126 -29.07 -9.25 38.55
N PRO A 127 -29.54 -8.59 37.47
CA PRO A 127 -30.98 -8.50 37.21
C PRO A 127 -31.48 -9.75 36.46
N ASP A 128 -32.60 -10.26 36.98
CA ASP A 128 -33.45 -11.33 36.46
C ASP A 128 -34.08 -10.92 35.11
N LEU A 129 -34.04 -11.83 34.13
CA LEU A 129 -34.65 -11.66 32.81
C LEU A 129 -35.81 -12.66 32.66
N SER A 130 -36.93 -12.36 33.31
CA SER A 130 -38.24 -12.94 33.00
C SER A 130 -39.24 -11.84 32.67
N ALA A 131 -39.18 -11.31 31.44
CA ALA A 131 -40.29 -10.60 30.82
C ALA A 131 -40.14 -10.63 29.30
N SER A 132 -41.04 -11.34 28.63
CA SER A 132 -41.25 -11.25 27.18
C SER A 132 -41.73 -9.84 26.83
N GLY A 133 -41.00 -9.16 25.96
CA GLY A 133 -41.37 -7.89 25.34
C GLY A 133 -40.65 -7.75 24.00
N THR A 134 -41.42 -7.74 22.92
CA THR A 134 -40.97 -7.61 21.54
C THR A 134 -40.43 -6.21 21.27
N GLU A 135 -39.11 -6.02 21.09
CA GLU A 135 -38.56 -4.80 20.48
C GLU A 135 -37.33 -5.09 19.59
N ARG A 136 -37.29 -4.36 18.47
CA ARG A 136 -36.40 -4.53 17.31
C ARG A 136 -34.92 -4.31 17.67
N ASN A 137 -34.15 -5.39 17.79
CA ASN A 137 -32.70 -5.30 17.77
C ASN A 137 -32.19 -5.12 16.34
N GLY A 138 -32.02 -3.86 15.94
CA GLY A 138 -31.12 -3.49 14.85
C GLY A 138 -29.71 -3.89 15.26
N THR A 139 -29.27 -5.07 14.83
CA THR A 139 -27.90 -5.55 15.03
C THR A 139 -26.97 -4.50 14.41
N PRO A 140 -26.05 -3.88 15.17
CA PRO A 140 -24.96 -3.15 14.56
C PRO A 140 -24.20 -4.22 13.79
N THR A 141 -24.30 -4.21 12.46
CA THR A 141 -23.48 -5.08 11.64
C THR A 141 -22.07 -4.60 11.88
N MET A 142 -21.34 -5.32 12.73
CA MET A 142 -19.93 -5.12 12.97
C MET A 142 -19.23 -5.39 11.65
N ARG A 143 -19.20 -4.39 10.77
CA ARG A 143 -18.39 -4.41 9.56
C ARG A 143 -16.97 -4.20 10.05
N SER A 144 -16.40 -5.27 10.59
CA SER A 144 -14.97 -5.38 10.79
C SER A 144 -14.38 -5.25 9.39
N GLU A 145 -13.99 -4.04 9.01
CA GLU A 145 -13.13 -3.81 7.86
C GLU A 145 -11.79 -4.44 8.20
N ILE A 146 -11.71 -5.75 7.97
CA ILE A 146 -10.47 -6.50 8.00
C ILE A 146 -9.63 -5.87 6.90
N SER A 147 -8.71 -4.99 7.30
CA SER A 147 -7.75 -4.42 6.36
C SER A 147 -7.00 -5.55 5.65
N SER A 148 -6.64 -5.30 4.40
CA SER A 148 -5.88 -6.25 3.61
C SER A 148 -4.55 -6.57 4.32
N PRO A 149 -4.12 -7.84 4.41
CA PRO A 149 -2.83 -8.20 4.97
C PRO A 149 -1.65 -7.76 4.09
N ASP A 150 -1.92 -7.29 2.87
CA ASP A 150 -0.91 -6.92 1.89
C ASP A 150 -0.55 -5.44 1.98
N ASP A 151 0.74 -5.16 1.78
CA ASP A 151 1.21 -3.78 1.68
C ASP A 151 0.76 -3.16 0.36
N VAL A 152 0.60 -1.84 0.34
CA VAL A 152 0.17 -1.09 -0.85
C VAL A 152 1.12 0.07 -1.11
N LEU A 153 1.58 0.17 -2.36
CA LEU A 153 2.13 1.40 -2.93
C LEU A 153 1.20 1.86 -4.04
N ALA A 154 0.63 3.05 -3.90
CA ALA A 154 -0.22 3.67 -4.90
C ALA A 154 0.36 5.01 -5.34
N VAL A 155 0.29 5.32 -6.63
CA VAL A 155 0.80 6.55 -7.23
C VAL A 155 -0.40 7.36 -7.70
N TYR A 156 -0.51 8.58 -7.18
CA TYR A 156 -1.54 9.55 -7.54
C TYR A 156 -0.90 10.76 -8.23
N LEU A 157 -1.72 11.52 -8.94
CA LEU A 157 -1.31 12.78 -9.53
C LEU A 157 -1.08 13.81 -8.41
N GLY A 158 0.04 14.52 -8.45
CA GLY A 158 0.31 15.65 -7.57
C GLY A 158 -0.19 16.98 -8.16
N GLY A 159 -0.18 18.04 -7.35
CA GLY A 159 -0.58 19.39 -7.78
C GLY A 159 -2.09 19.56 -8.06
N VAL A 160 -2.91 18.61 -7.63
CA VAL A 160 -4.38 18.68 -7.69
C VAL A 160 -4.99 18.70 -6.29
N ASP A 161 -6.18 19.28 -6.16
CA ASP A 161 -6.96 19.20 -4.94
C ASP A 161 -7.46 17.77 -4.70
N TYR A 162 -7.39 17.30 -3.46
CA TYR A 162 -7.84 15.97 -3.02
C TYR A 162 -7.39 14.82 -3.95
N PRO A 163 -6.06 14.62 -4.12
CA PRO A 163 -5.50 13.68 -5.09
C PRO A 163 -5.92 12.23 -4.85
N LEU A 164 -6.26 11.87 -3.62
CA LEU A 164 -6.67 10.53 -3.21
C LEU A 164 -8.15 10.21 -3.54
N ASP A 165 -8.97 11.20 -3.88
CA ASP A 165 -10.36 11.00 -4.31
C ASP A 165 -10.46 10.46 -5.75
N SER A 166 -9.38 10.61 -6.51
CA SER A 166 -9.24 10.06 -7.87
C SER A 166 -8.64 8.65 -7.84
N PRO A 167 -8.91 7.79 -8.84
CA PRO A 167 -8.25 6.49 -8.92
C PRO A 167 -6.73 6.64 -9.08
N PRO A 168 -5.93 5.76 -8.46
CA PRO A 168 -4.48 5.82 -8.59
C PRO A 168 -4.05 5.59 -10.05
N LEU A 169 -3.07 6.38 -10.49
CA LEU A 169 -2.43 6.24 -11.80
C LEU A 169 -1.71 4.90 -11.94
N TRP A 170 -1.21 4.38 -10.82
CA TRP A 170 -0.58 3.08 -10.73
C TRP A 170 -0.69 2.56 -9.30
N ARG A 171 -0.83 1.23 -9.13
CA ARG A 171 -0.89 0.60 -7.82
C ARG A 171 -0.22 -0.76 -7.85
N TYR A 172 0.53 -1.05 -6.80
CA TYR A 172 1.06 -2.38 -6.51
C TYR A 172 0.67 -2.81 -5.09
N THR A 173 0.29 -4.08 -4.97
CA THR A 173 -0.15 -4.68 -3.71
C THR A 173 0.47 -6.06 -3.57
N ALA A 174 1.25 -6.26 -2.51
CA ALA A 174 1.84 -7.54 -2.18
C ALA A 174 2.32 -7.55 -0.73
N ARG A 175 2.45 -8.74 -0.14
CA ARG A 175 3.04 -8.89 1.20
C ARG A 175 4.48 -8.39 1.22
N ASN A 176 4.83 -7.65 2.27
CA ASN A 176 6.17 -7.15 2.53
C ASN A 176 6.77 -6.37 1.34
N SER A 177 5.94 -5.75 0.50
CA SER A 177 6.43 -5.02 -0.67
C SER A 177 7.01 -3.66 -0.33
N LEU A 178 6.82 -3.18 0.89
CA LEU A 178 7.37 -1.92 1.38
C LEU A 178 8.56 -2.10 2.33
N GLN A 179 8.99 -3.35 2.56
CA GLN A 179 10.01 -3.66 3.56
C GLN A 179 11.43 -3.47 3.01
N HIS A 180 12.28 -2.77 3.77
CA HIS A 180 13.74 -2.76 3.56
C HIS A 180 14.33 -4.18 3.56
N PRO A 181 15.42 -4.48 2.81
CA PRO A 181 16.28 -3.60 2.01
C PRO A 181 15.91 -3.43 0.54
N THR A 182 14.99 -4.23 0.02
CA THR A 182 14.73 -4.30 -1.42
C THR A 182 13.52 -3.48 -1.86
N VAL A 183 12.61 -3.14 -0.94
CA VAL A 183 11.35 -2.40 -1.21
C VAL A 183 10.72 -2.79 -2.56
N PRO A 184 10.23 -4.05 -2.70
CA PRO A 184 9.79 -4.60 -3.99
C PRO A 184 8.79 -3.75 -4.77
N ALA A 185 7.98 -2.94 -4.09
CA ALA A 185 7.03 -2.05 -4.74
C ALA A 185 7.73 -0.97 -5.60
N VAL A 186 8.85 -0.41 -5.14
CA VAL A 186 9.63 0.57 -5.91
C VAL A 186 10.28 -0.08 -7.13
N GLU A 187 10.76 -1.32 -6.99
CA GLU A 187 11.30 -2.09 -8.12
C GLU A 187 10.23 -2.37 -9.20
N LYS A 188 9.00 -2.66 -8.78
CA LYS A 188 7.88 -2.83 -9.72
C LYS A 188 7.50 -1.53 -10.41
N LEU A 189 7.56 -0.41 -9.70
CA LEU A 189 7.38 0.91 -10.31
C LEU A 189 8.48 1.19 -11.34
N ARG A 190 9.74 0.94 -10.99
CA ARG A 190 10.89 1.08 -11.90
C ARG A 190 10.72 0.25 -13.16
N GLN A 191 10.36 -1.01 -13.01
CA GLN A 191 10.10 -1.91 -14.13
C GLN A 191 8.96 -1.37 -15.02
N ALA A 192 7.86 -0.91 -14.41
CA ALA A 192 6.71 -0.40 -15.15
C ALA A 192 7.03 0.87 -15.96
N ILE A 193 7.89 1.76 -15.42
CA ILE A 193 8.40 2.92 -16.15
C ILE A 193 9.31 2.48 -17.30
N ALA A 194 10.28 1.60 -17.05
CA ALA A 194 11.21 1.13 -18.07
C ALA A 194 10.49 0.42 -19.24
N ASP A 195 9.47 -0.38 -18.95
CA ASP A 195 8.66 -1.06 -19.97
C ASP A 195 7.82 -0.07 -20.79
N SER A 196 7.31 0.98 -20.14
CA SER A 196 6.52 2.02 -20.81
C SER A 196 7.38 2.93 -21.68
N GLU A 197 8.61 3.24 -21.26
CA GLU A 197 9.57 4.03 -22.04
C GLU A 197 10.00 3.28 -23.31
N LYS A 198 10.25 1.96 -23.22
CA LYS A 198 10.58 1.12 -24.38
C LYS A 198 9.42 0.93 -25.36
N ALA A 199 8.19 1.04 -24.88
CA ALA A 199 6.99 0.87 -25.69
C ALA A 199 6.59 2.14 -26.46
N LYS A 200 7.28 3.27 -26.24
CA LYS A 200 7.06 4.52 -26.97
C LYS A 200 7.66 4.38 -28.39
N PRO A 201 6.85 4.52 -29.46
CA PRO A 201 7.32 4.44 -30.85
C PRO A 201 8.21 5.63 -31.23
#